data_AF-A0A6L6WIM4-F1
#
_entry.id   AF-A0A6L6WIM4-F1
#
_cell.length_a   1.000
_cell.length_b   1.000
_cell.length_c   1.000
_cell.angle_alpha   90.00
_cell.angle_beta   90.00
_cell.angle_gamma   90.00
#
_symmetry.space_group_name_H-M   'P 1'
#
loop_
_entity.id
_entity.type
_entity.pdbx_description
1 polymer ?
#
loop_
_entity_poly.entity_id
_entity_poly.type
_entity_poly.pdbx_seq_one_letter_code
_entity_poly.pdbx_strand_id
1 'polypeptide(L)'
;MAKSPEEIATMVEATGGKKAKRKALKKAPESTKELKLPKDVRDGLEKHFGAKLAKVRVHTGGNIKELCKELKAKAFTQGHNVYFMRPGDAKKPETLVHELAHVLQQSRGKVPKPKDGEALIAK
;
A
#
# COMPACT_ATOMS: atom_id res chain seq x y z
N MET A 1 1.60 13.39 16.27
CA MET A 1 1.67 12.26 17.22
C MET A 1 1.83 10.99 16.40
N ALA A 2 2.86 10.19 16.70
CA ALA A 2 2.99 8.84 16.14
C ALA A 2 1.90 7.95 16.75
N LYS A 3 1.21 7.16 15.93
CA LYS A 3 0.15 6.27 16.40
C LYS A 3 0.76 5.01 17.00
N SER A 4 0.22 4.57 18.13
CA SER A 4 0.67 3.33 18.77
C SER A 4 0.39 2.11 17.88
N PRO A 5 1.20 1.03 17.95
CA PRO A 5 0.97 -0.18 17.16
C PRO A 5 -0.40 -0.82 17.41
N GLU A 6 -0.97 -0.65 18.60
CA GLU A 6 -2.34 -1.09 18.92
C GLU A 6 -3.40 -0.29 18.16
N GLU A 7 -3.24 1.03 18.02
CA GLU A 7 -4.15 1.84 17.21
C GLU A 7 -4.07 1.47 15.73
N ILE A 8 -2.87 1.11 15.24
CA ILE A 8 -2.68 0.61 13.88
C ILE A 8 -3.44 -0.71 13.69
N ALA A 9 -3.36 -1.64 14.65
CA ALA A 9 -4.11 -2.89 14.60
C ALA A 9 -5.64 -2.65 14.58
N THR A 10 -6.14 -1.75 15.41
CA THR A 10 -7.57 -1.36 15.39
C THR A 10 -7.97 -0.76 14.04
N MET A 11 -7.09 0.04 13.41
CA MET A 11 -7.32 0.58 12.07
C MET A 11 -7.35 -0.50 11.01
N VAL A 12 -6.52 -1.55 11.12
CA VAL A 12 -6.55 -2.72 10.24
C VAL A 12 -7.89 -3.43 10.32
N GLU A 13 -8.39 -3.70 11.53
CA GLU A 13 -9.69 -4.34 11.74
C GLU A 13 -10.83 -3.50 11.14
N ALA A 14 -10.75 -2.17 11.26
CA ALA A 14 -11.71 -1.23 10.68
C ALA A 14 -11.71 -1.17 9.15
N THR A 15 -10.69 -1.74 8.46
CA THR A 15 -10.67 -1.88 7.00
C THR A 15 -11.57 -3.01 6.48
N GLY A 16 -12.26 -3.73 7.38
CA GLY A 16 -13.02 -4.94 7.11
C GLY A 16 -14.04 -4.81 5.97
N GLY A 17 -13.83 -5.58 4.90
CA GLY A 17 -14.85 -5.89 3.89
C GLY A 17 -14.39 -5.82 2.43
N LYS A 18 -13.38 -4.99 2.12
CA LYS A 18 -12.94 -4.80 0.73
C LYS A 18 -11.58 -5.44 0.49
N LYS A 19 -11.54 -6.51 -0.31
CA LYS A 19 -10.30 -7.16 -0.70
C LYS A 19 -9.60 -6.39 -1.82
N ALA A 20 -8.27 -6.36 -1.81
CA ALA A 20 -7.50 -5.88 -2.95
C ALA A 20 -7.84 -6.72 -4.20
N LYS A 21 -7.91 -6.07 -5.35
CA LYS A 21 -8.17 -6.69 -6.66
C LYS A 21 -6.92 -6.59 -7.53
N ARG A 22 -6.61 -7.68 -8.25
CA ARG A 22 -5.58 -7.68 -9.30
C ARG A 22 -6.12 -6.96 -10.53
N LYS A 23 -5.29 -6.10 -11.11
CA LYS A 23 -5.50 -5.49 -12.41
C LYS A 23 -4.23 -5.51 -13.23
N ALA A 24 -4.39 -5.61 -14.55
CA ALA A 24 -3.31 -5.43 -15.49
C ALA A 24 -2.85 -3.96 -15.48
N LEU A 25 -1.54 -3.77 -15.40
CA LEU A 25 -0.86 -2.50 -15.47
C LEU A 25 -0.20 -2.40 -16.85
N LYS A 26 -0.68 -1.47 -17.69
CA LYS A 26 -0.19 -1.33 -19.08
C LYS A 26 1.19 -0.67 -19.18
N LYS A 27 1.57 0.12 -18.18
CA LYS A 27 2.82 0.89 -18.14
C LYS A 27 3.43 0.80 -16.75
N ALA A 28 4.75 0.71 -16.68
CA ALA A 28 5.46 0.76 -15.41
C ALA A 28 5.39 2.17 -14.79
N PRO A 29 5.42 2.28 -13.45
CA PRO A 29 5.58 3.57 -12.79
C PRO A 29 7.00 4.11 -13.03
N GLU A 30 7.08 5.33 -13.53
CA GLU A 30 8.32 6.01 -13.96
C GLU A 30 8.42 7.40 -13.33
N SER A 31 9.67 7.86 -13.14
CA SER A 31 9.98 9.17 -12.55
C SER A 31 9.29 9.42 -11.20
N THR A 32 9.18 8.37 -10.38
CA THR A 32 8.52 8.41 -9.07
C THR A 32 9.48 8.80 -7.95
N LYS A 33 8.95 9.42 -6.90
CA LYS A 33 9.67 9.71 -5.67
C LYS A 33 9.40 8.61 -4.65
N GLU A 34 10.45 7.89 -4.27
CA GLU A 34 10.37 6.87 -3.23
C GLU A 34 10.50 7.47 -1.82
N LEU A 35 9.77 6.88 -0.88
CA LEU A 35 9.73 7.21 0.53
C LEU A 35 9.73 5.90 1.32
N LYS A 36 10.42 5.89 2.47
CA LYS A 36 10.36 4.76 3.40
C LYS A 36 9.01 4.78 4.13
N LEU A 37 8.50 3.59 4.42
CA LEU A 37 7.31 3.47 5.25
C LEU A 37 7.60 4.02 6.66
N PRO A 38 6.72 4.84 7.25
CA PRO A 38 6.88 5.31 8.62
C PRO A 38 7.03 4.13 9.58
N LYS A 39 7.96 4.23 10.53
CA LYS A 39 8.28 3.12 11.44
C LYS A 39 7.06 2.65 12.22
N ASP A 40 6.21 3.55 12.69
CA ASP A 40 5.03 3.21 13.51
C ASP A 40 3.99 2.41 12.71
N VAL A 41 3.70 2.83 11.48
CA VAL A 41 2.80 2.12 10.56
C VAL A 41 3.38 0.74 10.23
N ARG A 42 4.68 0.68 9.95
CA ARG A 42 5.38 -0.58 9.68
C ARG A 42 5.24 -1.52 10.87
N ASP A 43 5.62 -1.09 12.07
CA ASP A 43 5.64 -1.89 13.29
C ASP A 43 4.26 -2.46 13.64
N GLY A 44 3.22 -1.62 13.60
CA GLY A 44 1.84 -2.05 13.87
C GLY A 44 1.33 -3.10 12.88
N LEU A 45 1.61 -2.92 11.58
CA LEU A 45 1.21 -3.89 10.55
C LEU A 45 2.04 -5.19 10.63
N GLU A 46 3.35 -5.11 10.87
CA GLU A 46 4.21 -6.28 11.04
C GLU A 46 3.76 -7.10 12.26
N LYS A 47 3.41 -6.44 13.37
CA LYS A 47 2.90 -7.09 14.58
C LYS A 47 1.53 -7.74 14.38
N HIS A 48 0.63 -7.11 13.64
CA HIS A 48 -0.71 -7.64 13.39
C HIS A 48 -0.72 -8.81 12.38
N PHE A 49 0.02 -8.69 11.28
CA PHE A 49 0.01 -9.69 10.21
C PHE A 49 1.13 -10.73 10.29
N GLY A 50 2.13 -10.54 11.16
CA GLY A 50 3.34 -11.38 11.20
C GLY A 50 4.20 -11.26 9.94
N ALA A 51 4.05 -10.17 9.18
CA ALA A 51 4.72 -9.94 7.90
C ALA A 51 6.00 -9.11 8.08
N LYS A 52 6.93 -9.17 7.11
CA LYS A 52 8.08 -8.24 7.05
C LYS A 52 7.82 -7.14 6.03
N LEU A 53 7.67 -5.91 6.49
CA LEU A 53 7.41 -4.71 5.69
C LEU A 53 8.64 -3.80 5.54
N ALA A 54 9.79 -4.19 6.09
CA ALA A 54 11.04 -3.42 5.96
C ALA A 54 11.48 -3.16 4.50
N LYS A 55 11.08 -4.03 3.57
CA LYS A 55 11.34 -3.87 2.13
C LYS A 55 10.31 -3.01 1.41
N VAL A 56 9.24 -2.62 2.09
CA VAL A 56 8.16 -1.85 1.48
C VAL A 56 8.58 -0.40 1.25
N ARG A 57 8.31 0.08 0.05
CA ARG A 57 8.58 1.45 -0.39
C ARG A 57 7.27 2.12 -0.81
N VAL A 58 7.14 3.39 -0.46
CA VAL A 58 5.99 4.22 -0.84
C VAL A 58 6.44 5.16 -1.95
N HIS A 59 5.75 5.16 -3.08
CA HIS A 59 6.06 5.94 -4.26
C HIS A 59 4.98 6.98 -4.53
N THR A 60 5.41 8.19 -4.91
CA THR A 60 4.53 9.32 -5.22
C THR A 60 5.06 10.11 -6.41
N GLY A 61 4.20 10.86 -7.12
CA GLY A 61 4.60 11.67 -8.28
C GLY A 61 4.79 10.88 -9.57
N GLY A 62 5.46 11.49 -10.56
CA GLY A 62 5.65 10.89 -11.88
C GLY A 62 4.35 10.56 -12.59
N ASN A 63 4.33 9.44 -13.32
CA ASN A 63 3.16 8.93 -14.05
C ASN A 63 2.15 8.15 -13.18
N ILE A 64 2.37 8.03 -11.85
CA ILE A 64 1.47 7.30 -10.93
C ILE A 64 0.03 7.82 -11.02
N LYS A 65 -0.13 9.14 -11.22
CA LYS A 65 -1.45 9.77 -11.30
C LYS A 65 -2.26 9.24 -12.49
N GLU A 66 -1.62 9.00 -13.63
CA GLU A 66 -2.25 8.41 -14.81
C GLU A 66 -2.56 6.94 -14.59
N LEU A 67 -1.60 6.18 -14.06
CA LEU A 67 -1.79 4.76 -13.73
C LEU A 67 -2.97 4.54 -12.78
N CYS A 68 -3.05 5.34 -11.71
CA CYS A 68 -4.19 5.32 -10.78
C CYS A 68 -5.53 5.62 -11.47
N LYS A 69 -5.57 6.58 -12.41
CA LYS A 69 -6.76 6.87 -13.20
C LYS A 69 -7.16 5.69 -14.09
N GLU A 70 -6.23 5.08 -14.80
CA GLU A 70 -6.48 3.90 -15.64
C GLU A 70 -6.99 2.71 -14.82
N LEU A 71 -6.39 2.50 -13.65
CA LEU A 71 -6.78 1.45 -12.72
C LEU A 71 -8.11 1.76 -12.01
N LYS A 72 -8.59 3.02 -12.07
CA LYS A 72 -9.72 3.56 -11.30
C LYS A 72 -9.53 3.33 -9.79
N ALA A 73 -8.34 3.64 -9.29
CA ALA A 73 -7.93 3.48 -7.90
C ALA A 73 -7.19 4.73 -7.40
N LYS A 74 -7.17 4.93 -6.07
CA LYS A 74 -6.41 6.05 -5.45
C LYS A 74 -4.96 5.68 -5.18
N ALA A 75 -4.70 4.39 -4.98
CA ALA A 75 -3.38 3.82 -4.83
C ALA A 75 -3.38 2.40 -5.42
N PHE A 76 -2.18 1.90 -5.69
CA PHE A 76 -1.96 0.53 -6.13
C PHE A 76 -0.64 0.01 -5.61
N THR A 77 -0.50 -1.31 -5.54
CA THR A 77 0.69 -1.99 -5.02
C THR A 77 1.23 -2.95 -6.06
N GLN A 78 2.54 -2.96 -6.23
CA GLN A 78 3.27 -3.92 -7.07
C GLN A 78 4.42 -4.50 -6.26
N GLY A 79 4.28 -5.76 -5.85
CA GLY A 79 5.25 -6.40 -4.98
C GLY A 79 5.39 -5.68 -3.64
N HIS A 80 6.60 -5.16 -3.37
CA HIS A 80 6.92 -4.37 -2.17
C HIS A 80 6.72 -2.85 -2.36
N ASN A 81 6.26 -2.40 -3.53
CA ASN A 81 6.13 -0.98 -3.82
C ASN A 81 4.65 -0.56 -3.78
N VAL A 82 4.32 0.46 -3.00
CA VAL A 82 2.98 1.04 -2.91
C VAL A 82 3.00 2.42 -3.55
N TYR A 83 2.12 2.67 -4.49
CA TYR A 83 2.07 3.89 -5.29
C TYR A 83 0.79 4.67 -4.94
N PHE A 84 0.93 5.94 -4.55
CA PHE A 84 -0.19 6.81 -4.23
C PHE A 84 -0.40 7.88 -5.30
N MET A 85 -1.64 8.05 -5.75
CA MET A 85 -2.02 9.08 -6.73
C MET A 85 -1.69 10.49 -6.24
N ARG A 86 -1.89 10.76 -4.93
CA ARG A 86 -1.61 12.06 -4.32
C ARG A 86 -0.57 11.89 -3.22
N PRO A 87 0.49 12.71 -3.21
CA PRO A 87 1.52 12.65 -2.16
C PRO A 87 0.96 12.96 -0.77
N GLY A 88 -0.13 13.74 -0.68
CA GLY A 88 -0.81 14.00 0.60
C GLY A 88 -1.43 12.75 1.22
N ASP A 89 -1.85 11.77 0.43
CA ASP A 89 -2.41 10.51 0.93
C ASP A 89 -1.29 9.59 1.47
N ALA A 90 -0.12 9.59 0.82
CA ALA A 90 1.07 8.86 1.30
C ALA A 90 1.63 9.40 2.64
N LYS A 91 1.25 10.61 3.04
CA LYS A 91 1.64 11.22 4.33
C LYS A 91 0.67 10.86 5.46
N LYS A 92 -0.51 10.32 5.14
CA LYS A 92 -1.54 10.00 6.14
C LYS A 92 -1.36 8.57 6.63
N PRO A 93 -1.13 8.34 7.93
CA PRO A 93 -0.94 7.00 8.47
C PRO A 93 -2.17 6.11 8.26
N GLU A 94 -3.38 6.66 8.40
CA GLU A 94 -4.64 5.93 8.16
C GLU A 94 -4.76 5.39 6.73
N THR A 95 -4.31 6.15 5.73
CA THR A 95 -4.37 5.72 4.32
C THR A 95 -3.30 4.68 4.03
N LEU A 96 -2.10 4.84 4.58
CA LEU A 96 -1.05 3.84 4.49
C LEU A 96 -1.49 2.51 5.10
N VAL A 97 -2.09 2.55 6.30
CA VAL A 97 -2.61 1.36 6.98
C VAL A 97 -3.71 0.70 6.14
N HIS A 98 -4.68 1.47 5.63
CA HIS A 98 -5.74 0.93 4.77
C HIS A 98 -5.17 0.17 3.57
N GLU A 99 -4.32 0.82 2.78
CA GLU A 99 -3.82 0.24 1.54
C GLU A 99 -2.93 -0.98 1.82
N LEU A 100 -2.06 -0.92 2.83
CA LEU A 100 -1.18 -2.04 3.20
C LEU A 100 -1.93 -3.21 3.83
N ALA A 101 -2.93 -2.93 4.67
CA ALA A 101 -3.79 -3.96 5.25
C ALA A 101 -4.45 -4.78 4.15
N HIS A 102 -5.01 -4.14 3.12
CA HIS A 102 -5.63 -4.83 2.00
C HIS A 102 -4.65 -5.72 1.21
N VAL A 103 -3.40 -5.27 1.02
CA VAL A 103 -2.35 -6.06 0.37
C VAL A 103 -2.01 -7.31 1.19
N LEU A 104 -1.82 -7.12 2.49
CA LEU A 104 -1.45 -8.20 3.41
C LEU A 104 -2.60 -9.21 3.59
N GLN A 105 -3.84 -8.72 3.74
CA GLN A 105 -5.05 -9.55 3.79
C GLN A 105 -5.20 -10.40 2.52
N GLN A 106 -5.03 -9.82 1.33
CA GLN A 106 -5.16 -10.55 0.06
C GLN A 106 -4.13 -11.68 -0.06
N SER A 107 -2.94 -11.49 0.50
CA SER A 107 -1.82 -12.42 0.35
C SER A 107 -1.56 -13.22 1.63
N ARG A 108 -2.59 -13.38 2.48
CA ARG A 108 -2.59 -14.18 3.73
C ARG A 108 -1.39 -13.85 4.63
N GLY A 109 -1.15 -12.57 4.86
CA GLY A 109 -0.06 -12.06 5.70
C GLY A 109 1.31 -12.03 5.02
N LYS A 110 1.39 -12.22 3.69
CA LYS A 110 2.64 -12.10 2.93
C LYS A 110 2.57 -10.93 1.96
N VAL A 111 3.66 -10.20 1.76
CA VAL A 111 3.73 -9.26 0.64
C VAL A 111 3.76 -10.07 -0.67
N PRO A 112 2.88 -9.81 -1.64
CA PRO A 112 2.86 -10.55 -2.90
C PRO A 112 4.18 -10.37 -3.64
N LYS A 113 4.60 -11.38 -4.39
CA LYS A 113 5.78 -11.24 -5.25
C LYS A 113 5.50 -10.19 -6.32
N PRO A 114 6.48 -9.35 -6.69
CA PRO A 114 6.34 -8.45 -7.83
C PRO A 114 6.07 -9.32 -9.07
N LYS A 115 5.00 -9.00 -9.79
CA LYS A 115 4.69 -9.59 -11.09
C LYS A 115 4.61 -8.46 -12.09
N ASP A 116 5.37 -8.59 -13.16
CA ASP A 116 5.42 -7.59 -14.20
C ASP A 116 4.03 -7.46 -14.85
N GLY A 117 3.63 -6.21 -15.12
CA GLY A 117 2.30 -5.93 -15.68
C GLY A 117 1.10 -6.20 -14.76
N GLU A 118 1.29 -6.51 -13.47
CA GLU A 118 0.19 -6.66 -12.52
C GLU A 118 0.28 -5.64 -11.38
N ALA A 119 -0.87 -5.08 -11.01
CA ALA A 119 -1.04 -4.18 -9.88
C ALA A 119 -2.21 -4.64 -8.99
N LEU A 120 -2.02 -4.50 -7.68
CA LEU A 120 -3.07 -4.71 -6.69
C LEU A 120 -3.68 -3.37 -6.32
N ILE A 121 -4.99 -3.25 -6.50
CA ILE A 121 -5.73 -2.05 -6.12
C ILE A 121 -6.65 -2.33 -4.95
N ALA A 122 -6.61 -1.47 -3.94
CA ALA A 122 -7.69 -1.38 -2.97
C ALA A 122 -8.78 -0.43 -3.51
N LYS A 123 -10.04 -0.66 -3.12
CA LYS A 123 -11.22 0.10 -3.55
C LYS A 123 -12.05 0.49 -2.34
#